data_AF-A0A813J4K9-F1
#
_entry.id   AF-A0A813J4K9-F1
#
_cell.length_a   1.000
_cell.length_b   1.000
_cell.length_c   1.000
_cell.angle_alpha   90.00
_cell.angle_beta   90.00
_cell.angle_gamma   90.00
#
_symmetry.space_group_name_H-M   'P 1'
#
loop_
_entity.id
_entity.type
_entity.pdbx_description
1 polymer ?
#
loop_
_entity_poly.entity_id
_entity_poly.type
_entity_poly.pdbx_seq_one_letter_code
_entity_poly.pdbx_strand_id
1 'polypeptide(L)'
;KKGHGGSLLDPRDRSLHFADGAVDSDGAYSDSGSDADGPPACWAAAWKCYVATLIVYLLLVGLGHLLAPHTRMRWVVLVSLGIILVSGPLFSYCLNSTVSSIVHKAVERFDQRHLGVDIDVGHITSHLGRGYVSLHDFVIHNPDGGKYKSPYLLNARCAVIDVDMWMYIRSFGKHIEIENIVFKDVDVIFEKTWSSSNIHEVLDFMEERTHKKKEEGKTQTQGGKASASISGKDPEQGGKPGDKKGGKKEGKGAKCTADQTELVLRRVVVEEVGLRVEAQMLGGFGMRLEISDIHYHDFATEVGESMADDVARVLLTSILKSAIVNAAGKSLSDKLF
;
A
#
# COMPACT_ATOMS: atom_id res chain seq x y z
N LYS A 1 -17.30 6.32 46.18
CA LYS A 1 -17.33 7.25 45.02
C LYS A 1 -16.26 6.80 44.02
N LYS A 2 -16.59 5.89 43.10
CA LYS A 2 -15.72 5.51 41.98
C LYS A 2 -16.12 6.40 40.80
N GLY A 3 -15.23 7.30 40.41
CA GLY A 3 -15.44 8.16 39.24
C GLY A 3 -15.26 7.35 37.97
N HIS A 4 -16.31 7.27 37.16
CA HIS A 4 -16.19 6.93 35.75
C HIS A 4 -15.56 8.13 35.03
N GLY A 5 -14.26 8.04 34.75
CA GLY A 5 -13.61 8.91 33.78
C GLY A 5 -14.07 8.48 32.40
N GLY A 6 -15.01 9.23 31.81
CA GLY A 6 -15.31 9.11 30.40
C GLY A 6 -14.07 9.54 29.62
N SER A 7 -13.44 8.60 28.92
CA SER A 7 -12.38 8.93 27.98
C SER A 7 -12.98 9.78 26.87
N LEU A 8 -12.44 10.98 26.72
CA LEU A 8 -12.70 11.84 25.58
C LEU A 8 -12.23 11.07 24.33
N LEU A 9 -13.17 10.54 23.54
CA LEU A 9 -12.85 9.86 22.28
C LEU A 9 -12.13 10.85 21.36
N ASP A 10 -10.94 10.48 20.91
CA ASP A 10 -10.18 11.26 19.94
C ASP A 10 -11.03 11.36 18.65
N PRO A 11 -11.32 12.56 18.13
CA PRO A 11 -12.07 12.72 16.88
C PRO A 11 -11.40 12.04 15.67
N ARG A 12 -10.13 11.59 15.77
CA ARG A 12 -9.44 10.77 14.76
C ARG A 12 -9.80 9.28 14.77
N ASP A 13 -10.44 8.77 15.82
CA ASP A 13 -10.82 7.35 15.91
C ASP A 13 -12.16 7.03 15.21
N ARG A 14 -12.65 7.96 14.37
CA ARG A 14 -13.84 7.74 13.52
C ARG A 14 -13.64 6.63 12.48
N SER A 15 -12.40 6.26 12.14
CA SER A 15 -12.10 5.28 11.08
C SER A 15 -12.49 3.84 11.44
N LEU A 16 -12.59 3.48 12.73
CA LEU A 16 -13.01 2.12 13.13
C LEU A 16 -14.50 1.85 12.87
N HIS A 17 -15.38 2.84 13.02
CA HIS A 17 -16.81 2.69 12.70
C HIS A 17 -17.12 2.77 11.20
N PHE A 18 -16.17 3.17 10.36
CA PHE A 18 -16.39 3.22 8.90
C PHE A 18 -16.31 1.85 8.24
N ALA A 19 -15.53 0.92 8.79
CA ALA A 19 -15.43 -0.42 8.22
C ALA A 19 -16.69 -1.27 8.48
N ASP A 20 -17.43 -1.01 9.55
CA ASP A 20 -18.68 -1.74 9.85
C ASP A 20 -19.89 -1.19 9.08
N GLY A 21 -19.82 0.05 8.61
CA GLY A 21 -20.90 0.70 7.84
C GLY A 21 -20.68 0.71 6.31
N ALA A 22 -19.51 0.29 5.83
CA ALA A 22 -19.21 0.18 4.38
C ALA A 22 -19.25 -1.27 3.88
N VAL A 23 -19.28 -2.24 4.79
CA VAL A 23 -19.58 -3.64 4.46
C VAL A 23 -21.09 -3.82 4.64
N ASP A 24 -21.87 -3.33 3.68
CA ASP A 24 -23.29 -3.67 3.60
C ASP A 24 -23.39 -5.20 3.57
N SER A 25 -23.92 -5.78 4.65
CA SER A 25 -24.03 -7.22 4.91
C SER A 25 -25.08 -7.93 4.04
N ASP A 26 -25.44 -7.36 2.89
CA ASP A 26 -26.37 -7.98 1.95
C ASP A 26 -25.61 -8.98 1.08
N GLY A 27 -25.46 -10.19 1.64
CA GLY A 27 -24.87 -11.38 1.04
C GLY A 27 -25.66 -11.95 -0.15
N ALA A 28 -25.79 -11.17 -1.21
CA ALA A 28 -26.14 -11.66 -2.54
C ALA A 28 -24.95 -11.40 -3.46
N TYR A 29 -23.90 -12.22 -3.33
CA TYR A 29 -22.82 -12.31 -4.32
C TYR A 29 -23.39 -12.99 -5.57
N SER A 30 -24.11 -12.22 -6.37
CA SER A 30 -24.49 -12.61 -7.73
C SER A 30 -23.21 -12.62 -8.56
N ASP A 31 -22.70 -13.83 -8.79
CA ASP A 31 -21.67 -14.21 -9.75
C ASP A 31 -21.99 -13.61 -11.13
N SER A 32 -21.61 -12.35 -11.34
CA SER A 32 -21.75 -11.66 -12.61
C SER A 32 -20.47 -11.93 -13.39
N GLY A 33 -20.53 -12.96 -14.23
CA GLY A 33 -19.47 -13.33 -15.16
C GLY A 33 -18.84 -12.12 -15.84
N SER A 34 -17.56 -11.94 -15.54
CA SER A 34 -16.67 -10.91 -16.07
C SER A 34 -16.26 -11.27 -17.49
N ASP A 35 -17.15 -11.06 -18.46
CA ASP A 35 -16.81 -11.03 -19.89
C ASP A 35 -17.83 -10.12 -20.60
N ALA A 36 -17.72 -8.81 -20.35
CA ALA A 36 -18.38 -7.82 -21.19
C ALA A 36 -17.56 -6.54 -21.22
N ASP A 37 -16.79 -6.38 -22.30
CA ASP A 37 -16.15 -5.13 -22.76
C ASP A 37 -17.18 -4.03 -23.10
N GLY A 38 -18.17 -3.82 -22.24
CA GLY A 38 -19.05 -2.66 -22.27
C GLY A 38 -18.43 -1.52 -21.47
N PRO A 39 -18.62 -0.24 -21.87
CA PRO A 39 -18.25 0.86 -21.00
C PRO A 39 -18.97 0.65 -19.66
N PRO A 40 -18.24 0.65 -18.53
CA PRO A 40 -18.80 0.28 -17.24
C PRO A 40 -20.01 1.17 -16.94
N ALA A 41 -21.06 0.64 -16.31
CA ALA A 41 -22.31 1.38 -16.04
C ALA A 41 -22.08 2.75 -15.35
N CYS A 42 -20.93 2.93 -14.70
CA CYS A 42 -20.46 4.21 -14.17
C CYS A 42 -20.28 5.32 -15.23
N TRP A 43 -20.03 4.99 -16.50
CA TRP A 43 -19.90 5.96 -17.61
C TRP A 43 -21.20 6.72 -17.84
N ALA A 44 -22.33 6.01 -17.82
CA ALA A 44 -23.64 6.63 -18.00
C ALA A 44 -23.99 7.56 -16.84
N ALA A 45 -23.65 7.18 -15.59
CA ALA A 45 -23.89 8.00 -14.41
C ALA A 45 -22.97 9.24 -14.37
N ALA A 46 -21.68 9.05 -14.63
CA ALA A 46 -20.69 10.15 -14.68
C ALA A 46 -21.02 11.14 -15.81
N TRP A 47 -21.39 10.65 -16.99
CA TRP A 47 -21.82 11.48 -18.11
C TRP A 47 -23.09 12.28 -17.77
N LYS A 48 -24.09 11.65 -17.15
CA LYS A 48 -25.30 12.36 -16.67
C LYS A 48 -24.95 13.47 -15.67
N CYS A 49 -24.05 13.20 -14.74
CA CYS A 49 -23.58 14.20 -13.76
C CYS A 49 -22.85 15.36 -14.45
N TYR A 50 -21.95 15.07 -15.39
CA TYR A 50 -21.22 16.06 -16.17
C TYR A 50 -22.14 16.93 -17.04
N VAL A 51 -23.11 16.32 -17.72
CA VAL A 51 -24.11 17.04 -18.52
C VAL A 51 -24.97 17.93 -17.62
N ALA A 52 -25.38 17.44 -16.44
CA ALA A 52 -26.13 18.24 -15.48
C ALA A 52 -25.33 19.44 -14.95
N THR A 53 -24.06 19.26 -14.57
CA THR A 53 -23.21 20.38 -14.11
C THR A 53 -22.95 21.39 -15.23
N LEU A 54 -22.76 20.92 -16.47
CA LEU A 54 -22.62 21.79 -17.64
C LEU A 54 -23.90 22.61 -17.89
N ILE A 55 -25.09 22.00 -17.82
CA ILE A 55 -26.37 22.69 -17.97
C ILE A 55 -26.54 23.77 -16.89
N VAL A 56 -26.27 23.44 -15.62
CA VAL A 56 -26.35 24.41 -14.51
C VAL A 56 -25.39 25.57 -14.74
N TYR A 57 -24.15 25.30 -15.18
CA TYR A 57 -23.19 26.34 -15.52
C TYR A 57 -23.70 27.26 -16.64
N LEU A 58 -24.23 26.69 -17.73
CA LEU A 58 -24.78 27.46 -18.85
C LEU A 58 -25.98 28.33 -18.43
N LEU A 59 -26.84 27.82 -17.54
CA LEU A 59 -27.95 28.59 -16.97
C LEU A 59 -27.46 29.75 -16.11
N LEU A 60 -26.44 29.54 -15.28
CA LEU A 60 -25.84 30.61 -14.45
C LEU A 60 -25.18 31.70 -15.30
N VAL A 61 -24.49 31.32 -16.39
CA VAL A 61 -23.91 32.27 -17.35
C VAL A 61 -25.01 33.07 -18.06
N GLY A 62 -26.06 32.39 -18.54
CA GLY A 62 -27.20 33.03 -19.21
C GLY A 62 -27.96 34.00 -18.30
N LEU A 63 -28.20 33.62 -17.04
CA LEU A 63 -28.85 34.48 -16.05
C LEU A 63 -27.96 35.68 -15.68
N GLY A 64 -26.64 35.47 -15.55
CA GLY A 64 -25.67 36.52 -15.29
C GLY A 64 -25.65 37.59 -16.38
N HIS A 65 -25.81 37.19 -17.64
CA HIS A 65 -25.96 38.10 -18.77
C HIS A 65 -27.22 38.96 -18.71
N LEU A 66 -28.33 38.38 -18.26
CA LEU A 66 -29.63 39.06 -18.24
C LEU A 66 -29.68 40.18 -17.19
N LEU A 67 -28.95 40.01 -16.08
CA LEU A 67 -29.10 40.85 -14.89
C LEU A 67 -28.14 42.04 -14.79
N ALA A 68 -27.06 42.12 -15.58
CA ALA A 68 -26.14 43.27 -15.50
C ALA A 68 -25.17 43.41 -16.70
N PRO A 69 -25.32 44.44 -17.55
CA PRO A 69 -24.61 44.51 -18.83
C PRO A 69 -23.12 44.89 -18.79
N HIS A 70 -22.52 45.41 -17.71
CA HIS A 70 -21.13 45.88 -17.77
C HIS A 70 -20.33 45.78 -16.47
N THR A 71 -19.52 44.71 -16.32
CA THR A 71 -18.28 44.72 -15.50
C THR A 71 -17.37 43.57 -15.96
N ARG A 72 -16.17 43.87 -16.47
CA ARG A 72 -15.18 42.86 -16.93
C ARG A 72 -14.83 41.82 -15.85
N MET A 73 -14.92 42.21 -14.57
CA MET A 73 -14.65 41.34 -13.42
C MET A 73 -15.64 40.17 -13.30
N ARG A 74 -16.91 40.36 -13.69
CA ARG A 74 -17.93 39.28 -13.66
C ARG A 74 -17.59 38.14 -14.60
N TRP A 75 -17.10 38.47 -15.79
CA TRP A 75 -16.71 37.47 -16.78
C TRP A 75 -15.56 36.60 -16.31
N VAL A 76 -14.56 37.19 -15.65
CA VAL A 76 -13.44 36.44 -15.08
C VAL A 76 -13.94 35.48 -14.00
N VAL A 77 -14.85 35.91 -13.13
CA VAL A 77 -15.43 35.06 -12.08
C VAL A 77 -16.29 33.94 -12.67
N LEU A 78 -17.16 34.25 -13.64
CA LEU A 78 -18.01 33.23 -14.28
C LEU A 78 -17.19 32.19 -15.04
N VAL A 79 -16.19 32.63 -15.82
CA VAL A 79 -15.32 31.72 -16.58
C VAL A 79 -14.48 30.84 -15.64
N SER A 80 -13.89 31.42 -14.60
CA SER A 80 -13.12 30.63 -13.62
C SER A 80 -13.99 29.62 -12.86
N LEU A 81 -15.20 30.01 -12.43
CA LEU A 81 -16.16 29.09 -11.83
C LEU A 81 -16.56 27.97 -12.79
N GLY A 82 -16.79 28.30 -14.07
CA GLY A 82 -17.07 27.32 -15.12
C GLY A 82 -15.95 26.32 -15.31
N ILE A 83 -14.70 26.80 -15.37
CA ILE A 83 -13.53 25.92 -15.45
C ILE A 83 -13.51 24.98 -14.24
N ILE A 84 -13.70 25.48 -13.02
CA ILE A 84 -13.68 24.64 -11.81
C ILE A 84 -14.81 23.59 -11.81
N LEU A 85 -16.03 24.00 -12.18
CA LEU A 85 -17.20 23.10 -12.22
C LEU A 85 -17.10 22.01 -13.29
N VAL A 86 -16.42 22.30 -14.40
CA VAL A 86 -16.24 21.34 -15.51
C VAL A 86 -14.99 20.46 -15.28
N SER A 87 -13.87 21.08 -14.91
CA SER A 87 -12.59 20.39 -14.71
C SER A 87 -12.55 19.56 -13.44
N GLY A 88 -13.22 19.98 -12.36
CA GLY A 88 -13.22 19.26 -11.08
C GLY A 88 -13.75 17.82 -11.21
N PRO A 89 -14.99 17.62 -11.71
CA PRO A 89 -15.54 16.29 -11.91
C PRO A 89 -14.75 15.45 -12.92
N LEU A 90 -14.29 16.07 -14.02
CA LEU A 90 -13.48 15.39 -15.02
C LEU A 90 -12.15 14.90 -14.41
N PHE A 91 -11.48 15.77 -13.65
CA PHE A 91 -10.25 15.46 -12.94
C PHE A 91 -10.47 14.36 -11.90
N SER A 92 -11.52 14.45 -11.08
CA SER A 92 -11.87 13.40 -10.11
C SER A 92 -12.14 12.06 -10.78
N TYR A 93 -12.85 12.05 -11.92
CA TYR A 93 -13.09 10.83 -12.69
C TYR A 93 -11.78 10.23 -13.24
N CYS A 94 -10.94 11.06 -13.86
CA CYS A 94 -9.64 10.65 -14.36
C CYS A 94 -8.74 10.12 -13.23
N LEU A 95 -8.74 10.77 -12.06
CA LEU A 95 -8.03 10.30 -10.88
C LEU A 95 -8.54 8.93 -10.42
N ASN A 96 -9.86 8.75 -10.28
CA ASN A 96 -10.43 7.46 -9.84
C ASN A 96 -9.99 6.31 -10.76
N SER A 97 -10.10 6.51 -12.08
CA SER A 97 -9.75 5.49 -13.07
C SER A 97 -8.24 5.20 -13.12
N THR A 98 -7.41 6.22 -12.91
CA THR A 98 -5.95 6.04 -12.91
C THR A 98 -5.47 5.38 -11.63
N VAL A 99 -6.01 5.76 -10.47
CA VAL A 99 -5.63 5.15 -9.18
C VAL A 99 -5.97 3.68 -9.15
N SER A 100 -7.18 3.26 -9.55
CA SER A 100 -7.53 1.83 -9.57
C SER A 100 -6.60 1.02 -10.47
N SER A 101 -6.28 1.54 -11.66
CA SER A 101 -5.36 0.91 -12.60
C SER A 101 -3.91 0.85 -12.08
N ILE A 102 -3.47 1.87 -11.34
CA ILE A 102 -2.14 1.92 -10.74
C ILE A 102 -2.05 0.93 -9.59
N VAL A 103 -3.06 0.87 -8.72
CA VAL A 103 -3.12 -0.08 -7.60
C VAL A 103 -3.11 -1.51 -8.13
N HIS A 104 -3.94 -1.83 -9.13
CA HIS A 104 -3.95 -3.15 -9.77
C HIS A 104 -2.56 -3.55 -10.27
N LYS A 105 -1.94 -2.69 -11.09
CA LYS A 105 -0.60 -2.92 -11.63
C LYS A 105 0.49 -2.96 -10.56
N ALA A 106 0.32 -2.22 -9.46
CA ALA A 106 1.27 -2.22 -8.36
C ALA A 106 1.21 -3.55 -7.60
N VAL A 107 0.00 -4.07 -7.35
CA VAL A 107 -0.19 -5.38 -6.72
C VAL A 107 0.34 -6.49 -7.63
N GLU A 108 -0.04 -6.52 -8.91
CA GLU A 108 0.47 -7.50 -9.90
C GLU A 108 2.00 -7.48 -10.03
N ARG A 109 2.63 -6.30 -9.92
CA ARG A 109 4.10 -6.18 -10.01
C ARG A 109 4.81 -6.58 -8.72
N PHE A 110 4.15 -6.41 -7.57
CA PHE A 110 4.75 -6.73 -6.28
C PHE A 110 4.96 -8.23 -6.14
N ASP A 111 3.96 -8.98 -6.60
CA ASP A 111 3.75 -10.40 -6.51
C ASP A 111 4.94 -11.32 -6.87
N GLN A 112 5.11 -11.68 -8.14
CA GLN A 112 6.20 -12.59 -8.57
C GLN A 112 7.60 -12.05 -8.26
N ARG A 113 7.75 -10.72 -8.17
CA ARG A 113 9.05 -10.09 -7.97
C ARG A 113 9.55 -10.20 -6.53
N HIS A 114 8.66 -10.06 -5.56
CA HIS A 114 9.02 -9.99 -4.14
C HIS A 114 8.61 -11.21 -3.34
N LEU A 115 7.46 -11.80 -3.66
CA LEU A 115 6.93 -12.96 -2.95
C LEU A 115 7.24 -14.29 -3.65
N GLY A 116 7.37 -14.27 -4.97
CA GLY A 116 7.62 -15.48 -5.75
C GLY A 116 6.42 -16.44 -5.79
N VAL A 117 5.25 -15.93 -5.45
CA VAL A 117 3.95 -16.55 -5.63
C VAL A 117 3.12 -15.66 -6.57
N ASP A 118 1.90 -16.08 -6.87
CA ASP A 118 0.92 -15.25 -7.55
C ASP A 118 -0.09 -14.62 -6.55
N ILE A 119 -0.55 -13.40 -6.79
CA ILE A 119 -1.54 -12.65 -6.01
C ILE A 119 -2.68 -12.28 -6.95
N ASP A 120 -3.88 -12.72 -6.58
CA ASP A 120 -5.12 -12.30 -7.21
C ASP A 120 -5.86 -11.29 -6.33
N VAL A 121 -6.43 -10.29 -6.98
CA VAL A 121 -7.33 -9.31 -6.35
C VAL A 121 -8.65 -9.36 -7.07
N GLY A 122 -9.72 -9.80 -6.39
CA GLY A 122 -11.02 -9.94 -7.02
C GLY A 122 -11.60 -8.60 -7.47
N HIS A 123 -11.86 -7.70 -6.53
CA HIS A 123 -12.49 -6.42 -6.84
C HIS A 123 -11.87 -5.25 -6.07
N ILE A 124 -11.63 -4.14 -6.77
CA ILE A 124 -11.05 -2.92 -6.20
C ILE A 124 -12.10 -1.81 -6.23
N THR A 125 -12.58 -1.39 -5.06
CA THR A 125 -13.35 -0.15 -4.91
C THR A 125 -12.43 0.98 -4.48
N SER A 126 -12.59 2.14 -5.12
CA SER A 126 -11.84 3.34 -4.72
C SER A 126 -12.82 4.47 -4.42
N HIS A 127 -12.61 5.11 -3.27
CA HIS A 127 -13.38 6.26 -2.84
C HIS A 127 -12.43 7.43 -2.64
N LEU A 128 -11.81 7.93 -3.72
CA LEU A 128 -10.80 9.00 -3.63
C LEU A 128 -11.31 10.29 -2.97
N GLY A 129 -12.61 10.56 -3.07
CA GLY A 129 -13.22 11.71 -2.37
C GLY A 129 -13.18 11.58 -0.84
N ARG A 130 -13.07 10.35 -0.31
CA ARG A 130 -12.88 10.05 1.10
C ARG A 130 -11.45 9.61 1.44
N GLY A 131 -10.66 9.25 0.44
CA GLY A 131 -9.25 8.92 0.58
C GLY A 131 -8.94 7.44 0.79
N TYR A 132 -9.91 6.53 0.72
CA TYR A 132 -9.63 5.11 0.89
C TYR A 132 -9.85 4.26 -0.37
N VAL A 133 -9.15 3.14 -0.42
CA VAL A 133 -9.25 2.08 -1.43
C VAL A 133 -9.54 0.77 -0.71
N SER A 134 -10.58 0.05 -1.12
CA SER A 134 -10.89 -1.27 -0.56
C SER A 134 -10.66 -2.34 -1.62
N LEU A 135 -9.84 -3.32 -1.26
CA LEU A 135 -9.57 -4.53 -2.04
C LEU A 135 -10.46 -5.64 -1.46
N HIS A 136 -11.18 -6.34 -2.33
CA HIS A 136 -12.02 -7.47 -1.96
C HIS A 136 -11.46 -8.74 -2.60
N ASP A 137 -11.56 -9.84 -1.85
CA ASP A 137 -11.09 -11.17 -2.26
C ASP A 137 -9.61 -11.13 -2.65
N PHE A 138 -8.77 -10.68 -1.72
CA PHE A 138 -7.32 -10.61 -1.86
C PHE A 138 -6.71 -11.98 -1.54
N VAL A 139 -6.23 -12.68 -2.56
CA VAL A 139 -5.75 -14.06 -2.45
C VAL A 139 -4.28 -14.13 -2.82
N ILE A 140 -3.46 -14.63 -1.90
CA ILE A 140 -2.07 -15.01 -2.15
C ILE A 140 -2.04 -16.51 -2.40
N HIS A 141 -1.62 -16.93 -3.59
CA HIS A 141 -1.54 -18.33 -3.97
C HIS A 141 -0.38 -19.05 -3.30
N ASN A 142 -0.44 -20.38 -3.35
CA ASN A 142 0.69 -21.19 -2.96
C ASN A 142 1.84 -21.05 -3.96
N PRO A 143 3.11 -21.19 -3.52
CA PRO A 143 4.24 -21.20 -4.44
C PRO A 143 4.12 -22.34 -5.46
N ASP A 144 4.59 -22.07 -6.67
CA ASP A 144 4.44 -22.94 -7.83
C ASP A 144 4.98 -24.36 -7.62
N GLY A 145 4.43 -25.29 -8.41
CA GLY A 145 4.95 -26.66 -8.53
C GLY A 145 4.01 -27.75 -8.06
N GLY A 146 2.74 -27.44 -7.77
CA GLY A 146 1.70 -28.43 -7.47
C GLY A 146 1.98 -29.31 -6.25
N LYS A 147 2.89 -28.88 -5.36
CA LYS A 147 3.28 -29.62 -4.15
C LYS A 147 2.20 -29.55 -3.07
N TYR A 148 1.45 -28.46 -3.07
CA TYR A 148 0.44 -28.09 -2.09
C TYR A 148 -0.95 -28.36 -2.67
N LYS A 149 -1.85 -28.92 -1.85
CA LYS A 149 -3.24 -29.22 -2.24
C LYS A 149 -4.19 -28.08 -1.91
N SER A 150 -3.81 -27.23 -0.96
CA SER A 150 -4.57 -26.05 -0.59
C SER A 150 -4.68 -25.09 -1.78
N PRO A 151 -5.83 -24.41 -1.95
CA PRO A 151 -6.04 -23.51 -3.08
C PRO A 151 -5.24 -22.21 -2.97
N TYR A 152 -4.93 -21.75 -1.75
CA TYR A 152 -4.21 -20.52 -1.48
C TYR A 152 -3.38 -20.64 -0.21
N LEU A 153 -2.43 -19.73 -0.05
CA LEU A 153 -1.62 -19.56 1.16
C LEU A 153 -2.31 -18.64 2.17
N LEU A 154 -2.83 -17.51 1.68
CA LEU A 154 -3.48 -16.47 2.47
C LEU A 154 -4.64 -15.90 1.66
N ASN A 155 -5.79 -15.74 2.28
CA ASN A 155 -6.94 -15.06 1.71
C ASN A 155 -7.42 -14.00 2.70
N ALA A 156 -7.50 -12.74 2.27
CA ALA A 156 -8.13 -11.68 3.02
C ALA A 156 -9.38 -11.24 2.27
N ARG A 157 -10.55 -11.38 2.91
CA ARG A 157 -11.83 -11.00 2.29
C ARG A 157 -11.90 -9.52 1.95
N CYS A 158 -11.37 -8.67 2.84
CA CYS A 158 -11.35 -7.24 2.64
C CYS A 158 -10.05 -6.62 3.18
N ALA A 159 -9.39 -5.81 2.36
CA ALA A 159 -8.27 -4.97 2.77
C ALA A 159 -8.60 -3.51 2.45
N VAL A 160 -8.68 -2.65 3.46
CA VAL A 160 -8.97 -1.22 3.32
C VAL A 160 -7.69 -0.43 3.55
N ILE A 161 -7.34 0.40 2.58
CA ILE A 161 -6.17 1.27 2.60
C ILE A 161 -6.67 2.71 2.65
N ASP A 162 -6.43 3.41 3.75
CA ASP A 162 -6.77 4.81 3.97
C ASP A 162 -5.56 5.71 3.68
N VAL A 163 -5.70 6.62 2.72
CA VAL A 163 -4.65 7.50 2.23
C VAL A 163 -5.00 8.94 2.59
N ASP A 164 -4.05 9.67 3.17
CA ASP A 164 -4.21 11.10 3.43
C ASP A 164 -4.16 11.87 2.09
N MET A 165 -5.34 12.01 1.48
CA MET A 165 -5.50 12.74 0.22
C MET A 165 -5.17 14.23 0.37
N TRP A 166 -5.33 14.80 1.55
CA TRP A 166 -5.02 16.20 1.78
C TRP A 166 -3.51 16.44 1.75
N MET A 167 -2.74 15.58 2.42
CA MET A 167 -1.28 15.54 2.37
C MET A 167 -0.78 15.28 0.94
N TYR A 168 -1.39 14.32 0.23
CA TYR A 168 -1.06 14.00 -1.16
C TYR A 168 -1.26 15.19 -2.11
N ILE A 169 -2.41 15.86 -2.04
CA ILE A 169 -2.71 17.03 -2.88
C ILE A 169 -1.78 18.20 -2.53
N ARG A 170 -1.59 18.48 -1.24
CA ARG A 170 -0.73 19.59 -0.78
C ARG A 170 0.74 19.38 -1.14
N SER A 171 1.20 18.13 -1.19
CA SER A 171 2.57 17.79 -1.60
C SER A 171 2.75 17.74 -3.11
N PHE A 172 1.68 17.98 -3.89
CA PHE A 172 1.64 17.80 -5.34
C PHE A 172 2.06 16.38 -5.76
N GLY A 173 1.63 15.37 -5.00
CA GLY A 173 1.89 13.96 -5.29
C GLY A 173 3.31 13.47 -4.94
N LYS A 174 4.10 14.27 -4.24
CA LYS A 174 5.46 13.91 -3.83
C LYS A 174 5.50 13.10 -2.54
N HIS A 175 4.47 13.22 -1.73
CA HIS A 175 4.36 12.56 -0.45
C HIS A 175 3.04 11.81 -0.39
N ILE A 176 3.12 10.48 -0.22
CA ILE A 176 1.98 9.61 -0.02
C ILE A 176 2.05 9.14 1.43
N GLU A 177 1.03 9.49 2.19
CA GLU A 177 0.90 9.04 3.58
C GLU A 177 -0.30 8.10 3.67
N ILE A 178 -0.03 6.86 4.09
CA ILE A 178 -1.07 5.86 4.36
C ILE A 178 -1.37 5.93 5.85
N GLU A 179 -2.55 6.43 6.19
CA GLU A 179 -2.98 6.60 7.57
C GLU A 179 -3.28 5.26 8.23
N ASN A 180 -4.00 4.38 7.53
CA ASN A 180 -4.45 3.11 8.08
C ASN A 180 -4.54 2.03 7.00
N ILE A 181 -4.00 0.84 7.27
CA ILE A 181 -4.27 -0.37 6.49
C ILE A 181 -4.98 -1.36 7.40
N VAL A 182 -6.17 -1.79 7.00
CA VAL A 182 -6.99 -2.74 7.76
C VAL A 182 -7.23 -3.98 6.90
N PHE A 183 -6.76 -5.13 7.33
CA PHE A 183 -7.12 -6.43 6.76
C PHE A 183 -8.17 -7.08 7.66
N LYS A 184 -9.30 -7.49 7.09
CA LYS A 184 -10.42 -8.16 7.79
C LYS A 184 -10.65 -9.56 7.23
N ASP A 185 -11.15 -10.46 8.07
CA ASP A 185 -11.44 -11.86 7.73
C ASP A 185 -10.23 -12.53 7.03
N VAL A 186 -9.07 -12.55 7.68
CA VAL A 186 -7.83 -13.10 7.10
C VAL A 186 -7.73 -14.60 7.39
N ASP A 187 -7.80 -15.45 6.36
CA ASP A 187 -7.59 -16.89 6.47
C ASP A 187 -6.22 -17.29 5.93
N VAL A 188 -5.41 -17.94 6.77
CA VAL A 188 -4.07 -18.43 6.42
C VAL A 188 -4.08 -19.94 6.44
N ILE A 189 -3.63 -20.58 5.36
CA ILE A 189 -3.49 -22.04 5.29
C ILE A 189 -2.01 -22.41 5.43
N PHE A 190 -1.67 -23.03 6.55
CA PHE A 190 -0.37 -23.65 6.76
C PHE A 190 -0.42 -25.11 6.33
N GLU A 191 0.06 -25.42 5.13
CA GLU A 191 0.16 -26.78 4.62
C GLU A 191 1.58 -27.32 4.76
N LYS A 192 1.71 -28.44 5.48
CA LYS A 192 2.99 -29.12 5.69
C LYS A 192 3.10 -30.38 4.81
N THR A 193 4.16 -30.42 4.01
CA THR A 193 4.61 -31.63 3.30
C THR A 193 5.63 -32.39 4.16
N TRP A 194 6.17 -33.51 3.65
CA TRP A 194 7.18 -34.30 4.36
C TRP A 194 8.47 -33.51 4.66
N SER A 195 8.85 -32.57 3.79
CA SER A 195 10.15 -31.88 3.85
C SER A 195 10.05 -30.36 4.01
N SER A 196 8.94 -29.75 3.60
CA SER A 196 8.77 -28.29 3.62
C SER A 196 7.35 -27.89 4.02
N SER A 197 7.09 -26.59 4.10
CA SER A 197 5.74 -26.05 4.17
C SER A 197 5.62 -24.89 3.20
N ASN A 198 4.41 -24.61 2.74
CA ASN A 198 4.13 -23.52 1.81
C ASN A 198 4.63 -22.18 2.35
N ILE A 199 4.36 -21.89 3.63
CA ILE A 199 4.82 -20.67 4.30
C ILE A 199 6.36 -20.57 4.31
N HIS A 200 7.06 -21.67 4.59
CA HIS A 200 8.54 -21.64 4.65
C HIS A 200 9.14 -21.36 3.27
N GLU A 201 8.64 -21.97 2.20
CA GLU A 201 9.16 -21.72 0.85
C GLU A 201 9.02 -20.24 0.46
N VAL A 202 7.91 -19.59 0.84
CA VAL A 202 7.71 -18.14 0.60
C VAL A 202 8.63 -17.29 1.47
N LEU A 203 8.78 -17.61 2.77
CA LEU A 203 9.69 -16.88 3.66
C LEU A 203 11.14 -16.97 3.20
N ASP A 204 11.61 -18.17 2.83
CA ASP A 204 12.96 -18.41 2.32
C ASP A 204 13.22 -17.60 1.04
N PHE A 205 12.25 -17.55 0.13
CA PHE A 205 12.33 -16.75 -1.10
C PHE A 205 12.47 -15.24 -0.79
N MET A 206 11.65 -14.73 0.13
CA MET A 206 11.68 -13.32 0.55
C MET A 206 13.01 -12.94 1.23
N GLU A 207 13.58 -13.84 2.03
CA GLU A 207 14.88 -13.65 2.68
C GLU A 207 16.01 -13.66 1.64
N GLU A 208 16.05 -14.64 0.73
CA GLU A 208 17.06 -14.73 -0.33
C GLU A 208 17.11 -13.45 -1.17
N ARG A 209 15.94 -12.91 -1.56
CA ARG A 209 15.84 -11.66 -2.31
C ARG A 209 16.40 -10.45 -1.56
N THR A 210 16.26 -10.46 -0.24
CA THR A 210 16.75 -9.38 0.62
C THR A 210 18.26 -9.37 0.74
N HIS A 211 18.86 -10.56 0.82
CA HIS A 211 20.30 -10.71 0.79
C HIS A 211 20.87 -10.24 -0.56
N LYS A 212 20.26 -10.66 -1.69
CA LYS A 212 20.67 -10.20 -3.02
C LYS A 212 20.60 -8.68 -3.19
N LYS A 213 19.51 -8.03 -2.76
CA LYS A 213 19.36 -6.55 -2.81
C LYS A 213 20.45 -5.83 -2.00
N LYS A 214 20.85 -6.38 -0.84
CA LYS A 214 21.93 -5.83 0.00
C LYS A 214 23.32 -5.99 -0.64
N GLU A 215 23.55 -7.05 -1.40
CA GLU A 215 24.83 -7.30 -2.10
C GLU A 215 24.99 -6.41 -3.34
N GLU A 216 23.94 -6.28 -4.15
CA GLU A 216 23.93 -5.42 -5.34
C GLU A 216 24.15 -3.94 -4.99
N GLY A 217 23.53 -3.46 -3.91
CA GLY A 217 23.70 -2.07 -3.44
C GLY A 217 25.12 -1.73 -2.97
N LYS A 218 25.89 -2.70 -2.46
CA LYS A 218 27.28 -2.48 -2.02
C LYS A 218 28.26 -2.35 -3.19
N THR A 219 28.03 -3.10 -4.28
CA THR A 219 28.95 -3.17 -5.41
C THR A 219 28.97 -1.87 -6.23
N GLN A 220 27.84 -1.16 -6.35
CA GLN A 220 27.78 0.10 -7.11
C GLN A 220 28.48 1.30 -6.45
N THR A 221 28.82 1.24 -5.15
CA THR A 221 29.44 2.38 -4.47
C THR A 221 30.98 2.38 -4.55
N GLN A 222 31.61 1.24 -4.91
CA GLN A 222 33.08 1.13 -4.92
C GLN A 222 33.75 1.23 -6.31
N GLY A 223 32.98 1.19 -7.42
CA GLY A 223 33.53 1.22 -8.78
C GLY A 223 33.86 2.62 -9.36
N GLY A 224 33.54 3.71 -8.67
CA GLY A 224 33.61 5.07 -9.23
C GLY A 224 34.92 5.85 -9.01
N LYS A 225 35.96 5.25 -8.43
CA LYS A 225 37.18 5.98 -8.02
C LYS A 225 38.50 5.37 -8.47
N ALA A 226 38.53 4.77 -9.66
CA ALA A 226 39.76 4.29 -10.27
C ALA A 226 39.80 4.58 -11.79
N SER A 227 39.92 5.86 -12.17
CA SER A 227 40.57 6.23 -13.44
C SER A 227 41.00 7.70 -13.42
N ALA A 228 42.08 7.99 -12.69
CA ALA A 228 42.97 9.14 -12.92
C ALA A 228 44.21 9.03 -12.01
N SER A 229 45.22 8.24 -12.41
CA SER A 229 46.63 8.50 -12.07
C SER A 229 47.58 7.43 -12.62
N ILE A 230 48.13 7.67 -13.80
CA ILE A 230 49.51 7.33 -14.23
C ILE A 230 49.86 8.51 -15.17
N SER A 231 50.79 9.44 -14.91
CA SER A 231 52.24 9.29 -14.74
C SER A 231 52.85 10.65 -14.34
N GLY A 232 53.83 10.68 -13.42
CA GLY A 232 54.69 11.85 -13.19
C GLY A 232 55.51 11.78 -11.90
N LYS A 233 56.78 11.39 -12.02
CA LYS A 233 57.82 11.16 -10.99
C LYS A 233 58.19 12.38 -10.10
N ASP A 234 58.33 12.10 -8.79
CA ASP A 234 59.40 12.37 -7.78
C ASP A 234 60.44 13.52 -7.94
N PRO A 235 61.15 13.96 -6.86
CA PRO A 235 60.89 13.88 -5.40
C PRO A 235 61.21 15.17 -4.61
N GLU A 236 61.00 15.13 -3.28
CA GLU A 236 61.95 15.61 -2.23
C GLU A 236 61.47 16.65 -1.18
N GLN A 237 61.60 16.22 0.08
CA GLN A 237 61.82 16.90 1.38
C GLN A 237 60.90 18.03 1.90
N GLY A 238 60.28 17.72 3.05
CA GLY A 238 60.53 18.46 4.30
C GLY A 238 59.40 19.35 4.85
N GLY A 239 58.94 19.08 6.07
CA GLY A 239 58.45 20.16 6.97
C GLY A 239 57.17 19.92 7.79
N LYS A 240 57.39 19.65 9.08
CA LYS A 240 56.64 20.03 10.30
C LYS A 240 55.18 19.58 10.59
N PRO A 241 54.88 19.23 11.86
CA PRO A 241 53.54 18.96 12.36
C PRO A 241 52.83 20.25 12.77
N GLY A 242 51.60 20.43 12.29
CA GLY A 242 50.76 21.60 12.55
C GLY A 242 49.33 21.18 12.89
N ASP A 243 49.06 21.17 14.18
CA ASP A 243 47.78 21.00 14.85
C ASP A 243 46.70 21.98 14.32
N LYS A 244 45.62 21.48 13.72
CA LYS A 244 44.39 22.26 13.42
C LYS A 244 43.13 21.38 13.45
N LYS A 245 42.47 21.42 14.62
CA LYS A 245 41.07 21.82 14.84
C LYS A 245 40.02 21.29 13.86
N GLY A 246 39.16 20.44 14.40
CA GLY A 246 38.01 19.83 13.75
C GLY A 246 37.07 20.81 13.05
N GLY A 247 36.76 20.48 11.80
CA GLY A 247 35.56 20.93 11.11
C GLY A 247 34.73 19.70 10.78
N LYS A 248 33.66 19.47 11.56
CA LYS A 248 32.61 18.50 11.26
C LYS A 248 31.87 19.02 10.00
N LYS A 249 32.40 18.72 8.82
CA LYS A 249 31.68 18.90 7.55
C LYS A 249 30.66 17.77 7.45
N GLU A 250 29.45 18.04 7.91
CA GLU A 250 28.25 17.32 7.49
C GLU A 250 28.06 17.58 5.98
N GLY A 251 28.79 16.80 5.17
CA GLY A 251 28.59 16.74 3.74
C GLY A 251 27.30 16.00 3.44
N LYS A 252 26.15 16.70 3.58
CA LYS A 252 24.94 16.37 2.84
C LYS A 252 25.25 16.59 1.36
N GLY A 253 25.89 15.59 0.75
CA GLY A 253 25.93 15.45 -0.69
C GLY A 253 24.50 15.20 -1.14
N ALA A 254 23.82 16.29 -1.52
CA ALA A 254 22.54 16.25 -2.20
C ALA A 254 22.75 15.60 -3.57
N LYS A 255 22.79 14.27 -3.57
CA LYS A 255 22.62 13.47 -4.76
C LYS A 255 21.24 13.86 -5.30
N CYS A 256 21.18 14.35 -6.55
CA CYS A 256 19.93 14.49 -7.28
C CYS A 256 19.35 13.10 -7.48
N THR A 257 18.74 12.56 -6.43
CA THR A 257 17.85 11.41 -6.49
C THR A 257 16.65 11.91 -7.27
N ALA A 258 16.41 11.30 -8.44
CA ALA A 258 15.17 11.44 -9.18
C ALA A 258 14.01 11.40 -8.18
N ASP A 259 13.08 12.36 -8.30
CA ASP A 259 11.91 12.63 -7.44
C ASP A 259 11.25 11.33 -6.96
N GLN A 260 11.77 10.73 -5.88
CA GLN A 260 11.26 9.50 -5.30
C GLN A 260 10.10 9.92 -4.41
N THR A 261 8.90 9.45 -4.74
CA THR A 261 7.72 9.65 -3.92
C THR A 261 7.99 9.04 -2.55
N GLU A 262 7.92 9.88 -1.51
CA GLU A 262 8.07 9.45 -0.12
C GLU A 262 6.79 8.75 0.31
N LEU A 263 6.90 7.52 0.80
CA LEU A 263 5.79 6.73 1.32
C LEU A 263 5.95 6.53 2.82
N VAL A 264 4.97 6.96 3.60
CA VAL A 264 4.93 6.77 5.06
C VAL A 264 3.68 6.00 5.44
N LEU A 265 3.86 4.91 6.19
CA LEU A 265 2.74 4.11 6.72
C LEU A 265 2.64 4.30 8.24
N ARG A 266 1.46 4.72 8.71
CA ARG A 266 1.21 4.94 10.14
C ARG A 266 0.60 3.72 10.82
N ARG A 267 -0.66 3.40 10.55
CA ARG A 267 -1.38 2.36 11.29
C ARG A 267 -1.57 1.12 10.42
N VAL A 268 -1.37 -0.05 11.02
CA VAL A 268 -1.75 -1.33 10.39
C VAL A 268 -2.51 -2.17 11.38
N VAL A 269 -3.60 -2.74 10.91
CA VAL A 269 -4.52 -3.55 11.70
C VAL A 269 -4.87 -4.80 10.88
N VAL A 270 -4.71 -5.97 11.50
CA VAL A 270 -5.10 -7.26 10.94
C VAL A 270 -6.07 -7.90 11.92
N GLU A 271 -7.33 -8.00 11.52
CA GLU A 271 -8.44 -8.46 12.36
C GLU A 271 -8.93 -9.84 11.90
N GLU A 272 -9.43 -10.63 12.85
CA GLU A 272 -10.16 -11.88 12.60
C GLU A 272 -9.29 -12.89 11.83
N VAL A 273 -8.07 -13.10 12.33
CA VAL A 273 -7.09 -13.98 11.69
C VAL A 273 -7.41 -15.44 11.98
N GLY A 274 -7.94 -16.13 10.97
CA GLY A 274 -8.09 -17.58 10.92
C GLY A 274 -6.80 -18.27 10.47
N LEU A 275 -6.47 -19.37 11.12
CA LEU A 275 -5.37 -20.25 10.74
C LEU A 275 -5.89 -21.67 10.53
N ARG A 276 -5.68 -22.20 9.34
CA ARG A 276 -5.97 -23.60 9.02
C ARG A 276 -4.65 -24.35 8.86
N VAL A 277 -4.42 -25.32 9.75
CA VAL A 277 -3.23 -26.17 9.72
C VAL A 277 -3.58 -27.47 9.01
N GLU A 278 -3.00 -27.71 7.84
CA GLU A 278 -3.21 -28.93 7.06
C GLU A 278 -1.94 -29.77 6.97
N ALA A 279 -2.07 -31.08 7.22
CA ALA A 279 -0.99 -32.02 7.01
C ALA A 279 -1.35 -32.95 5.85
N GLN A 280 -0.50 -32.99 4.82
CA GLN A 280 -0.73 -33.84 3.65
C GLN A 280 -0.81 -35.34 4.03
N MET A 281 -0.08 -35.74 5.07
CA MET A 281 -0.06 -37.12 5.60
C MET A 281 -1.40 -37.54 6.21
N LEU A 282 -2.22 -36.60 6.67
CA LEU A 282 -3.54 -36.84 7.24
C LEU A 282 -4.65 -36.69 6.20
N GLY A 283 -4.34 -36.82 4.91
CA GLY A 283 -5.35 -36.75 3.85
C GLY A 283 -6.04 -35.39 3.72
N GLY A 284 -5.42 -34.30 4.20
CA GLY A 284 -6.02 -32.96 4.20
C GLY A 284 -6.94 -32.67 5.38
N PHE A 285 -7.05 -33.58 6.37
CA PHE A 285 -7.68 -33.21 7.64
C PHE A 285 -6.83 -32.13 8.33
N GLY A 286 -7.43 -30.96 8.51
CA GLY A 286 -6.80 -29.81 9.14
C GLY A 286 -7.52 -29.35 10.40
N MET A 287 -6.77 -28.70 11.28
CA MET A 287 -7.31 -28.02 12.48
C MET A 287 -7.43 -26.53 12.18
N ARG A 288 -8.54 -25.91 12.59
CA ARG A 288 -8.70 -24.45 12.55
C ARG A 288 -8.38 -23.87 13.92
N LEU A 289 -7.55 -22.84 13.91
CA LEU A 289 -7.14 -22.06 15.06
C LEU A 289 -7.48 -20.59 14.79
N GLU A 290 -7.85 -19.87 15.83
CA GLU A 290 -8.00 -18.40 15.76
C GLU A 290 -6.70 -17.79 16.31
N ILE A 291 -6.13 -16.86 15.55
CA ILE A 291 -4.95 -16.09 15.93
C ILE A 291 -5.43 -14.73 16.44
N SER A 292 -4.74 -14.18 17.44
CA SER A 292 -4.97 -12.83 17.91
C SER A 292 -4.73 -11.77 16.84
N ASP A 293 -5.54 -10.71 16.87
CA ASP A 293 -5.38 -9.55 16.00
C ASP A 293 -3.99 -8.92 16.13
N ILE A 294 -3.50 -8.35 15.03
CA ILE A 294 -2.19 -7.70 14.95
C ILE A 294 -2.41 -6.20 14.79
N HIS A 295 -1.88 -5.40 15.70
CA HIS A 295 -2.00 -3.95 15.68
C HIS A 295 -0.62 -3.28 15.72
N TYR A 296 -0.36 -2.44 14.72
CA TYR A 296 0.74 -1.48 14.70
C TYR A 296 0.15 -0.08 14.81
N HIS A 297 0.54 0.67 15.85
CA HIS A 297 0.04 2.04 16.05
C HIS A 297 0.84 3.05 15.23
N ASP A 298 2.14 2.81 15.08
CA ASP A 298 3.05 3.62 14.28
C ASP A 298 4.10 2.72 13.60
N PHE A 299 3.69 2.14 12.48
CA PHE A 299 4.47 1.19 11.70
C PHE A 299 5.82 1.78 11.26
N ALA A 300 5.85 3.03 10.81
CA ALA A 300 7.08 3.71 10.42
C ALA A 300 8.07 3.83 11.58
N THR A 301 7.59 4.06 12.80
CA THR A 301 8.46 4.13 13.99
C THR A 301 8.93 2.74 14.45
N GLU A 302 8.05 1.74 14.39
CA GLU A 302 8.33 0.38 14.88
C GLU A 302 9.22 -0.44 13.92
N VAL A 303 9.00 -0.29 12.62
CA VAL A 303 9.69 -1.07 11.57
C VAL A 303 10.77 -0.24 10.87
N GLY A 304 10.66 1.09 10.92
CA GLY A 304 11.52 2.05 10.23
C GLY A 304 10.92 2.54 8.91
N GLU A 305 11.39 3.70 8.45
CA GLU A 305 11.04 4.25 7.12
C GLU A 305 11.45 3.26 6.03
N SER A 306 10.45 2.67 5.38
CA SER A 306 10.62 1.53 4.48
C SER A 306 9.87 1.80 3.17
N MET A 307 10.41 1.32 2.05
CA MET A 307 9.72 1.42 0.76
C MET A 307 8.44 0.56 0.78
N ALA A 308 7.48 0.83 -0.11
CA ALA A 308 6.23 0.07 -0.21
C ALA A 308 6.46 -1.45 -0.24
N ASP A 309 7.47 -1.88 -0.99
CA ASP A 309 7.82 -3.29 -1.13
C ASP A 309 8.30 -3.90 0.18
N ASP A 310 9.05 -3.13 0.98
CA ASP A 310 9.58 -3.56 2.27
C ASP A 310 8.45 -3.64 3.30
N VAL A 311 7.47 -2.73 3.25
CA VAL A 311 6.27 -2.73 4.09
C VAL A 311 5.44 -4.00 3.87
N ALA A 312 5.04 -4.28 2.64
CA ALA A 312 4.19 -5.43 2.32
C ALA A 312 4.90 -6.75 2.72
N ARG A 313 6.21 -6.82 2.51
CA ARG A 313 7.04 -7.93 2.98
C ARG A 313 7.02 -8.08 4.50
N VAL A 314 7.23 -7.00 5.26
CA VAL A 314 7.26 -7.06 6.73
C VAL A 314 5.89 -7.49 7.26
N LEU A 315 4.80 -6.95 6.70
CA LEU A 315 3.44 -7.33 7.09
C LEU A 315 3.16 -8.80 6.83
N LEU A 316 3.44 -9.28 5.62
CA LEU A 316 3.25 -10.69 5.28
C LEU A 316 4.12 -11.59 6.16
N THR A 317 5.39 -11.24 6.36
CA THR A 317 6.30 -11.99 7.24
C THR A 317 5.77 -12.04 8.67
N SER A 318 5.20 -10.94 9.18
CA SER A 318 4.61 -10.88 10.53
C SER A 318 3.41 -11.82 10.67
N ILE A 319 2.47 -11.77 9.72
CA ILE A 319 1.29 -12.65 9.70
C ILE A 319 1.71 -14.12 9.62
N LEU A 320 2.60 -14.45 8.68
CA LEU A 320 3.08 -15.82 8.46
C LEU A 320 3.88 -16.36 9.66
N LYS A 321 4.71 -15.53 10.31
CA LYS A 321 5.42 -15.92 11.53
C LYS A 321 4.45 -16.14 12.70
N SER A 322 3.46 -15.26 12.86
CA SER A 322 2.41 -15.43 13.86
C SER A 322 1.66 -16.76 13.65
N ALA A 323 1.33 -17.08 12.40
CA ALA A 323 0.72 -18.36 12.03
C ALA A 323 1.60 -19.56 12.44
N ILE A 324 2.91 -19.54 12.13
CA ILE A 324 3.83 -20.62 12.51
C ILE A 324 3.91 -20.79 14.03
N VAL A 325 4.06 -19.68 14.78
CA VAL A 325 4.17 -19.72 16.25
C VAL A 325 2.93 -20.35 16.88
N ASN A 326 1.74 -20.01 16.37
CA ASN A 326 0.48 -20.55 16.86
C ASN A 326 0.23 -22.00 16.42
N ALA A 327 0.61 -22.40 15.19
CA ALA A 327 0.43 -23.76 14.69
C ALA A 327 1.41 -24.77 15.32
N ALA A 328 2.70 -24.41 15.38
CA ALA A 328 3.77 -25.34 15.72
C ALA A 328 4.15 -25.32 17.20
N GLY A 329 3.66 -24.33 17.95
CA GLY A 329 4.07 -24.07 19.32
C GLY A 329 5.45 -23.42 19.40
N LYS A 330 5.69 -22.71 20.51
CA LYS A 330 6.87 -21.86 20.71
C LYS A 330 8.21 -22.59 20.54
N SER A 331 8.30 -23.85 20.98
CA SER A 331 9.53 -24.66 20.92
C SER A 331 9.97 -25.04 19.51
N LEU A 332 9.05 -25.00 18.54
CA LEU A 332 9.32 -25.29 17.13
C LEU A 332 9.71 -23.99 16.40
N SER A 333 9.10 -22.86 16.76
CA SER A 333 9.47 -21.53 16.27
C SER A 333 10.94 -21.20 16.58
N ASP A 334 11.40 -21.42 17.81
CA ASP A 334 12.80 -21.12 18.23
C ASP A 334 13.85 -21.99 17.53
N LYS A 335 13.44 -23.08 16.86
CA LYS A 335 14.33 -23.93 16.06
C LYS A 335 14.33 -23.57 14.58
N LEU A 336 13.34 -22.79 14.13
CA LEU A 336 13.15 -22.43 12.73
C LEU A 336 13.65 -21.01 12.42
N PHE A 337 13.80 -20.15 13.43
CA PHE A 337 14.31 -18.77 13.32
C PHE A 337 15.49 -18.54 14.27
#